data_AF-A0A9P7GM75-F1
#
_entry.id   AF-A0A9P7GM75-F1
#
_cell.length_a   1.000
_cell.length_b   1.000
_cell.length_c   1.000
_cell.angle_alpha   90.00
_cell.angle_beta   90.00
_cell.angle_gamma   90.00
#
_symmetry.space_group_name_H-M   'P 1'
#
loop_
_entity.id
_entity.type
_entity.pdbx_description
1 polymer ?
#
loop_
_entity_poly.entity_id
_entity_poly.type
_entity_poly.pdbx_seq_one_letter_code
_entity_poly.pdbx_strand_id
1 'polypeptide(L)'
;PVLGPELTVDVESESQLTEEDPSSTENEDLFNKSMLISSKLRDNPTEISAGDSETLLSTASRLGGIIARNQHRLLSLQLNLNAQIREMQNLQEYSTLLDNQQNFFKAFTSPVRQFPMEVLAEIFSYHANEEILPPFEPMLLCFTQVCRTRRSASLGCTNLWTCLSINTQIADDWGLVLQRLPGVWFANAKDLPLSFSFLHRFVRLEIRPAELQGLTTFFQLPDNNLPMIREFVFLPRPSGEIPIFGIESLQLFRTTPHLRYFSFLHLAINLCNPASFCVPWNQLIILKTENTLNPYYWQDILHRCPRLEYGSFSIIRFMLQPPPQRQQLFTFKYLNTLEIIFSHTESDIGYLRNVRFPALQNTLITKSGKLVPVDSFIKTFPAGSSRHLRLGGLRMEIPPS
;
A
#
# COMPACT_ATOMS: atom_id res chain seq x y z
N PRO A 1 -17.44 -33.11 -20.21
CA PRO A 1 -18.87 -33.08 -20.62
C PRO A 1 -19.54 -34.39 -20.21
N VAL A 2 -19.94 -34.48 -18.94
CA VAL A 2 -20.79 -35.55 -18.44
C VAL A 2 -22.14 -34.89 -18.25
N LEU A 3 -23.10 -35.26 -19.10
CA LEU A 3 -24.48 -34.84 -19.01
C LEU A 3 -25.03 -35.33 -17.67
N GLY A 4 -25.32 -34.40 -16.77
CA GLY A 4 -26.06 -34.69 -15.53
C GLY A 4 -27.49 -35.12 -15.89
N PRO A 5 -28.14 -35.91 -15.02
CA PRO A 5 -29.45 -36.45 -15.30
C PRO A 5 -30.47 -35.31 -15.43
N GLU A 6 -31.21 -35.30 -16.53
CA GLU A 6 -32.44 -34.51 -16.67
C GLU A 6 -33.42 -34.99 -15.60
N LEU A 7 -33.59 -34.17 -14.55
CA LEU A 7 -34.72 -34.28 -13.63
C LEU A 7 -35.97 -33.81 -14.37
N THR A 8 -36.60 -34.71 -15.12
CA THR A 8 -38.00 -34.60 -15.49
C THR A 8 -38.82 -34.75 -14.22
N VAL A 9 -39.22 -33.62 -13.64
CA VAL A 9 -40.23 -33.60 -12.59
C VAL A 9 -41.58 -33.83 -13.26
N ASP A 10 -42.08 -35.06 -13.18
CA ASP A 10 -43.46 -35.39 -13.54
C ASP A 10 -44.40 -34.65 -12.57
N VAL A 11 -44.91 -33.50 -13.02
CA VAL A 11 -46.03 -32.80 -12.40
C VAL A 11 -47.32 -33.48 -12.88
N GLU A 12 -47.52 -34.74 -12.50
CA GLU A 12 -48.79 -35.45 -12.69
C GLU A 12 -49.29 -35.95 -11.34
N SER A 13 -50.02 -35.08 -10.63
CA SER A 13 -51.11 -35.46 -9.71
C SER A 13 -51.76 -34.21 -9.11
N GLU A 14 -52.30 -33.33 -9.96
CA GLU A 14 -53.41 -32.48 -9.55
C GLU A 14 -54.65 -33.37 -9.38
N SER A 15 -54.82 -33.93 -8.18
CA SER A 15 -56.11 -34.45 -7.76
C SER A 15 -57.07 -33.26 -7.70
N GLN A 16 -57.92 -33.13 -8.73
CA GLN A 16 -59.11 -32.28 -8.73
C GLN A 16 -60.06 -32.74 -7.61
N LEU A 17 -59.78 -32.32 -6.39
CA LEU A 17 -60.79 -32.19 -5.35
C LEU A 17 -61.54 -30.90 -5.69
N THR A 18 -62.59 -31.04 -6.49
CA THR A 18 -63.69 -30.08 -6.51
C THR A 18 -64.33 -30.11 -5.12
N GLU A 19 -63.72 -29.40 -4.15
CA GLU A 19 -64.38 -29.05 -2.91
C GLU A 19 -65.51 -28.08 -3.28
N GLU A 20 -66.74 -28.60 -3.34
CA GLU A 20 -67.92 -27.76 -3.19
C GLU A 20 -67.81 -27.08 -1.81
N ASP A 21 -67.28 -25.85 -1.80
CA ASP A 21 -67.33 -24.98 -0.63
C ASP A 21 -68.81 -24.91 -0.23
N PRO A 22 -69.21 -25.40 0.96
CA PRO A 22 -70.58 -25.22 1.42
C PRO A 22 -70.87 -23.73 1.39
N SER A 23 -71.84 -23.36 0.53
CA SER A 23 -72.11 -21.98 0.14
C SER A 23 -71.98 -21.04 1.33
N SER A 24 -71.25 -19.93 1.18
CA SER A 24 -71.02 -18.94 2.24
C SER A 24 -72.31 -18.54 2.97
N THR A 25 -73.43 -18.59 2.26
CA THR A 25 -74.79 -18.41 2.75
C THR A 25 -75.24 -19.38 3.85
N GLU A 26 -74.86 -20.66 3.81
CA GLU A 26 -75.30 -21.64 4.81
C GLU A 26 -74.54 -21.49 6.14
N ASN A 27 -73.26 -21.12 6.07
CA ASN A 27 -72.45 -20.82 7.25
C ASN A 27 -72.89 -19.51 7.91
N GLU A 28 -73.25 -18.51 7.10
CA GLU A 28 -73.77 -17.23 7.58
C GLU A 28 -75.14 -17.38 8.26
N ASP A 29 -76.02 -18.23 7.72
CA ASP A 29 -77.33 -18.54 8.31
C ASP A 29 -77.21 -19.33 9.63
N LEU A 30 -76.26 -20.28 9.72
CA LEU A 30 -75.96 -20.99 10.97
C LEU A 30 -75.37 -20.06 12.05
N PHE A 31 -74.51 -19.12 11.66
CA PHE A 31 -73.96 -18.12 12.56
C PHE A 31 -75.05 -17.17 13.08
N ASN A 32 -75.89 -16.66 12.20
CA ASN A 32 -77.02 -15.79 12.54
C ASN A 32 -78.04 -16.50 13.45
N LYS A 33 -78.35 -17.78 13.19
CA LYS A 33 -79.19 -18.61 14.07
C LYS A 33 -78.57 -18.83 15.45
N SER A 34 -77.26 -19.11 15.51
CA SER A 34 -76.54 -19.25 16.80
C SER A 34 -76.53 -17.94 17.60
N MET A 35 -76.32 -16.80 16.95
CA MET A 35 -76.40 -15.46 17.55
C MET A 35 -77.81 -15.16 18.09
N LEU A 36 -78.84 -15.47 17.30
CA LEU A 36 -80.25 -15.25 17.66
C LEU A 36 -80.69 -16.14 18.85
N ILE A 37 -80.20 -17.37 18.92
CA ILE A 37 -80.48 -18.25 20.07
C ILE A 37 -79.72 -17.76 21.31
N SER A 38 -78.48 -17.31 21.15
CA SER A 38 -77.68 -16.74 22.25
C SER A 38 -78.30 -15.47 22.82
N SER A 39 -78.91 -14.62 21.98
CA SER A 39 -79.63 -13.43 22.44
C SER A 39 -80.91 -13.77 23.20
N LYS A 40 -81.70 -14.74 22.71
CA LYS A 40 -82.91 -15.23 23.42
C LYS A 40 -82.58 -15.84 24.78
N LEU A 41 -81.48 -16.58 24.89
CA LEU A 41 -80.97 -17.14 26.15
C LEU A 41 -80.58 -16.07 27.17
N ARG A 42 -80.12 -14.91 26.72
CA ARG A 42 -79.75 -13.77 27.57
C ARG A 42 -80.97 -13.00 28.07
N ASP A 43 -82.01 -12.88 27.24
CA ASP A 43 -83.17 -12.04 27.53
C ASP A 43 -84.27 -12.75 28.33
N ASN A 44 -84.46 -14.07 28.21
CA ASN A 44 -85.49 -14.80 28.99
C ASN A 44 -85.18 -16.30 29.17
N PRO A 45 -84.46 -16.72 30.23
CA PRO A 45 -83.95 -18.10 30.37
C PRO A 45 -85.01 -19.16 30.71
N THR A 46 -86.23 -18.78 31.09
CA THR A 46 -87.29 -19.70 31.54
C THR A 46 -88.24 -20.19 30.44
N GLU A 47 -88.17 -19.65 29.23
CA GLU A 47 -89.07 -20.00 28.09
C GLU A 47 -88.42 -20.93 27.05
N ILE A 48 -87.37 -21.66 27.42
CA ILE A 48 -86.71 -22.59 26.50
C ILE A 48 -87.57 -23.85 26.40
N SER A 49 -88.28 -23.98 25.29
CA SER A 49 -88.99 -25.21 24.93
C SER A 49 -87.99 -26.35 24.79
N ALA A 50 -88.38 -27.57 25.18
CA ALA A 50 -87.54 -28.76 25.00
C ALA A 50 -87.02 -28.93 23.55
N GLY A 51 -87.75 -28.41 22.55
CA GLY A 51 -87.33 -28.41 21.14
C GLY A 51 -86.19 -27.43 20.80
N ASP A 52 -86.01 -26.36 21.57
CA ASP A 52 -84.92 -25.40 21.39
C ASP A 52 -83.57 -25.97 21.88
N SER A 53 -83.61 -26.88 22.85
CA SER A 53 -82.43 -27.60 23.34
C SER A 53 -81.89 -28.60 22.30
N GLU A 54 -82.77 -29.32 21.60
CA GLU A 54 -82.38 -30.28 20.57
C GLU A 54 -81.81 -29.59 19.31
N THR A 55 -82.39 -28.44 18.92
CA THR A 55 -81.86 -27.61 17.83
C THR A 55 -80.52 -26.96 18.20
N LEU A 56 -80.32 -26.59 19.47
CA LEU A 56 -79.02 -26.14 20.00
C LEU A 56 -77.94 -27.22 19.98
N LEU A 57 -78.26 -28.44 20.40
CA LEU A 57 -77.33 -29.58 20.33
C LEU A 57 -76.95 -29.92 18.89
N SER A 58 -77.92 -29.89 17.97
CA SER A 58 -77.70 -30.11 16.54
C SER A 58 -76.84 -29.01 15.90
N THR A 59 -77.11 -27.74 16.20
CA THR A 59 -76.30 -26.60 15.71
C THR A 59 -74.90 -26.59 16.32
N ALA A 60 -74.75 -26.89 17.61
CA ALA A 60 -73.45 -27.01 18.26
C ALA A 60 -72.62 -28.16 17.65
N SER A 61 -73.24 -29.30 17.35
CA SER A 61 -72.59 -30.42 16.66
C SER A 61 -72.14 -30.05 15.24
N ARG A 62 -72.99 -29.36 14.46
CA ARG A 62 -72.63 -28.83 13.13
C ARG A 62 -71.48 -27.83 13.20
N LEU A 63 -71.51 -26.89 14.15
CA LEU A 63 -70.44 -25.92 14.37
C LEU A 63 -69.13 -26.59 14.80
N GLY A 64 -69.19 -27.59 15.69
CA GLY A 64 -68.02 -28.40 16.06
C GLY A 64 -67.38 -29.09 14.85
N GLY A 65 -68.19 -29.64 13.95
CA GLY A 65 -67.72 -30.24 12.70
C GLY A 65 -67.11 -29.23 11.72
N ILE A 66 -67.62 -27.99 11.66
CA ILE A 66 -67.03 -26.91 10.84
C ILE A 66 -65.70 -26.45 11.45
N ILE A 67 -65.64 -26.26 12.77
CA ILE A 67 -64.41 -25.87 13.48
C ILE A 67 -63.32 -26.93 13.29
N ALA A 68 -63.65 -28.22 13.44
CA ALA A 68 -62.71 -29.31 13.24
C ALA A 68 -62.16 -29.35 11.80
N ARG A 69 -63.03 -29.16 10.79
CA ARG A 69 -62.62 -29.07 9.38
C ARG A 69 -61.71 -27.87 9.12
N ASN A 70 -62.04 -26.71 9.66
CA ASN A 70 -61.22 -25.51 9.52
C ASN A 70 -59.87 -25.64 10.24
N GLN A 71 -59.85 -26.25 11.43
CA GLN A 71 -58.60 -26.56 12.14
C GLN A 71 -57.73 -27.53 11.34
N HIS A 72 -58.33 -28.57 10.76
CA HIS A 72 -57.62 -29.51 9.89
C HIS A 72 -57.06 -28.80 8.63
N ARG A 73 -57.86 -27.94 7.98
CA ARG A 73 -57.43 -27.15 6.81
C ARG A 73 -56.32 -26.15 7.17
N LEU A 74 -56.39 -25.53 8.34
CA LEU A 74 -55.35 -24.61 8.81
C LEU A 74 -54.03 -25.36 9.09
N LEU A 75 -54.10 -26.55 9.70
CA LEU A 75 -52.92 -27.41 9.89
C LEU A 75 -52.33 -27.89 8.56
N SER A 76 -53.16 -28.29 7.60
CA SER A 76 -52.67 -28.72 6.28
C SER A 76 -52.01 -27.56 5.52
N LEU A 77 -52.61 -26.37 5.54
CA LEU A 77 -52.01 -25.16 4.97
C LEU A 77 -50.69 -24.79 5.68
N GLN A 78 -50.63 -24.93 7.00
CA GLN A 78 -49.41 -24.67 7.76
C GLN A 78 -48.29 -25.67 7.41
N LEU A 79 -48.63 -26.95 7.22
CA LEU A 79 -47.67 -27.96 6.75
C LEU A 79 -47.18 -27.67 5.33
N ASN A 80 -48.08 -27.30 4.42
CA ASN A 80 -47.74 -26.94 3.05
C ASN A 80 -46.85 -25.69 2.98
N LEU A 81 -47.17 -24.65 3.76
CA LEU A 81 -46.34 -23.44 3.86
C LEU A 81 -44.94 -23.78 4.38
N ASN A 82 -44.85 -24.63 5.41
CA ASN A 82 -43.56 -25.08 5.94
C ASN A 82 -42.77 -25.90 4.92
N ALA A 83 -43.44 -26.73 4.11
CA ALA A 83 -42.80 -27.48 3.03
C ALA A 83 -42.22 -26.53 1.97
N GLN A 84 -42.98 -25.53 1.53
CA GLN A 84 -42.50 -24.53 0.57
C GLN A 84 -41.35 -23.67 1.12
N ILE A 85 -41.39 -23.29 2.40
CA ILE A 85 -40.28 -22.56 3.04
C ILE A 85 -39.00 -23.39 3.00
N ARG A 86 -39.08 -24.69 3.31
CA ARG A 86 -37.91 -25.58 3.23
C ARG A 86 -37.39 -25.74 1.80
N GLU A 87 -38.29 -25.84 0.83
CA GLU A 87 -37.91 -25.92 -0.58
C GLU A 87 -37.21 -24.65 -1.06
N MET A 88 -37.73 -23.47 -0.70
CA MET A 88 -37.05 -22.20 -1.00
C MET A 88 -35.67 -22.10 -0.33
N GLN A 89 -35.54 -22.57 0.92
CA GLN A 89 -34.25 -22.62 1.61
C GLN A 89 -33.26 -23.54 0.89
N ASN A 90 -33.70 -24.75 0.49
CA ASN A 90 -32.88 -25.67 -0.28
C ASN A 90 -32.44 -25.08 -1.62
N LEU A 91 -33.33 -24.36 -2.33
CA LEU A 91 -33.00 -23.69 -3.59
C LEU A 91 -32.03 -22.53 -3.39
N GLN A 92 -32.15 -21.78 -2.29
CA GLN A 92 -31.18 -20.73 -1.93
C GLN A 92 -29.81 -21.32 -1.64
N GLU A 93 -29.73 -22.38 -0.84
CA GLU A 93 -28.49 -23.10 -0.58
C GLU A 93 -27.86 -23.62 -1.89
N TYR A 94 -28.67 -24.22 -2.76
CA TYR A 94 -28.22 -24.69 -4.06
C TYR A 94 -27.72 -23.56 -4.97
N SER A 95 -28.39 -22.41 -5.00
CA SER A 95 -27.95 -21.22 -5.73
C SER A 95 -26.59 -20.73 -5.23
N THR A 96 -26.40 -20.62 -3.91
CA THR A 96 -25.10 -20.19 -3.34
C THR A 96 -23.98 -21.18 -3.68
N LEU A 97 -24.28 -22.48 -3.74
CA LEU A 97 -23.33 -23.51 -4.17
C LEU A 97 -22.96 -23.34 -5.64
N LEU A 98 -23.93 -23.09 -6.52
CA LEU A 98 -23.67 -22.83 -7.94
C LEU A 98 -22.87 -21.55 -8.16
N ASP A 99 -23.16 -20.47 -7.42
CA ASP A 99 -22.39 -19.23 -7.48
C ASP A 99 -20.94 -19.45 -7.04
N ASN A 100 -20.72 -20.21 -5.98
CA ASN A 100 -19.39 -20.59 -5.52
C ASN A 100 -18.62 -21.41 -6.57
N GLN A 101 -19.30 -22.36 -7.24
CA GLN A 101 -18.71 -23.12 -8.33
C GLN A 101 -18.39 -22.23 -9.54
N GLN A 102 -19.31 -21.34 -9.94
CA GLN A 102 -19.09 -20.43 -11.06
C GLN A 102 -17.93 -19.48 -10.77
N ASN A 103 -17.83 -18.93 -9.56
CA ASN A 103 -16.74 -18.07 -9.14
C ASN A 103 -15.40 -18.84 -9.11
N PHE A 104 -15.41 -20.11 -8.69
CA PHE A 104 -14.24 -20.98 -8.77
C PHE A 104 -13.78 -21.18 -10.22
N PHE A 105 -14.69 -21.49 -11.16
CA PHE A 105 -14.34 -21.64 -12.57
C PHE A 105 -13.88 -20.34 -13.21
N LYS A 106 -14.57 -19.21 -12.94
CA LYS A 106 -14.13 -17.87 -13.40
C LYS A 106 -12.72 -17.54 -12.90
N ALA A 107 -12.42 -17.86 -11.64
CA ALA A 107 -11.09 -17.68 -11.09
C ALA A 107 -10.05 -18.60 -11.74
N PHE A 108 -10.44 -19.83 -12.10
CA PHE A 108 -9.57 -20.80 -12.78
C PHE A 108 -9.29 -20.42 -14.23
N THR A 109 -10.29 -19.92 -14.97
CA THR A 109 -10.16 -19.46 -16.36
C THR A 109 -9.66 -18.02 -16.46
N SER A 110 -9.36 -17.37 -15.34
CA SER A 110 -8.81 -16.01 -15.34
C SER A 110 -7.54 -15.96 -16.20
N PRO A 111 -7.44 -15.04 -17.18
CA PRO A 111 -6.25 -14.90 -18.02
C PRO A 111 -4.95 -14.73 -17.22
N VAL A 112 -5.06 -14.16 -16.01
CA VAL A 112 -3.93 -13.95 -15.10
C VAL A 112 -3.20 -15.25 -14.73
N ARG A 113 -3.91 -16.39 -14.70
CA ARG A 113 -3.32 -17.69 -14.39
C ARG A 113 -2.62 -18.35 -15.57
N GLN A 114 -2.88 -17.87 -16.79
CA GLN A 114 -2.32 -18.42 -18.02
C GLN A 114 -1.01 -17.73 -18.42
N PHE A 115 -0.65 -16.62 -17.77
CA PHE A 115 0.62 -15.98 -18.04
C PHE A 115 1.79 -16.86 -17.58
N PRO A 116 2.82 -17.01 -18.42
CA PRO A 116 4.12 -17.50 -17.97
C PRO A 116 4.63 -16.69 -16.78
N MET A 117 5.41 -17.35 -15.92
CA MET A 117 5.91 -16.75 -14.68
C MET A 117 6.82 -15.56 -14.97
N GLU A 118 7.54 -15.60 -16.09
CA GLU A 118 8.42 -14.57 -16.61
C GLU A 118 7.63 -13.31 -16.96
N VAL A 119 6.48 -13.46 -17.62
CA VAL A 119 5.60 -12.34 -18.00
C VAL A 119 4.99 -11.71 -16.74
N LEU A 120 4.57 -12.51 -15.76
CA LEU A 120 4.09 -11.98 -14.48
C LEU A 120 5.18 -11.21 -13.73
N ALA A 121 6.41 -11.74 -13.71
CA ALA A 121 7.55 -11.07 -13.08
C ALA A 121 7.87 -9.75 -13.79
N GLU A 122 7.84 -9.72 -15.12
CA GLU A 122 8.03 -8.50 -15.91
C GLU A 122 6.94 -7.46 -15.60
N ILE A 123 5.66 -7.87 -15.55
CA ILE A 123 4.55 -7.00 -15.13
C ILE A 123 4.82 -6.44 -13.72
N PHE A 124 5.24 -7.28 -12.77
CA PHE A 124 5.55 -6.81 -11.41
C PHE A 124 6.73 -5.85 -11.38
N SER A 125 7.71 -5.98 -12.28
CA SER A 125 8.85 -5.08 -12.36
C SER A 125 8.44 -3.67 -12.80
N TYR A 126 7.48 -3.55 -13.72
CA TYR A 126 6.91 -2.25 -14.09
C TYR A 126 6.22 -1.58 -12.91
N HIS A 127 5.47 -2.36 -12.13
CA HIS A 127 4.78 -1.86 -10.94
C HIS A 127 5.74 -1.49 -9.80
N ALA A 128 6.84 -2.22 -9.64
CA ALA A 128 7.85 -1.93 -8.61
C ALA A 128 8.66 -0.65 -8.92
N ASN A 129 8.80 -0.29 -10.19
CA ASN A 129 9.61 0.84 -10.65
C ASN A 129 8.83 2.16 -10.83
N GLU A 130 7.50 2.13 -10.79
CA GLU A 130 6.72 3.35 -10.97
C GLU A 130 6.85 4.26 -9.74
N GLU A 131 7.69 5.30 -9.86
CA GLU A 131 7.78 6.46 -8.95
C GLU A 131 6.43 7.17 -8.74
N ILE A 132 5.43 6.84 -9.57
CA ILE A 132 4.12 7.48 -9.70
C ILE A 132 3.03 6.76 -8.89
N LEU A 133 3.24 5.50 -8.46
CA LEU A 133 2.20 4.75 -7.76
C LEU A 133 2.01 5.22 -6.30
N PRO A 134 0.77 5.19 -5.80
CA PRO A 134 0.45 5.66 -4.47
C PRO A 134 1.21 4.85 -3.41
N PRO A 135 1.55 5.45 -2.26
CA PRO A 135 2.64 4.98 -1.41
C PRO A 135 2.29 3.78 -0.51
N PHE A 136 1.35 2.93 -0.93
CA PHE A 136 0.90 1.80 -0.13
C PHE A 136 2.00 0.75 0.02
N GLU A 137 1.79 -0.15 0.99
CA GLU A 137 2.61 -1.30 1.40
C GLU A 137 3.60 -1.82 0.34
N PRO A 138 4.78 -2.37 0.72
CA PRO A 138 5.77 -2.86 -0.25
C PRO A 138 5.07 -3.70 -1.31
N MET A 139 4.89 -3.15 -2.52
CA MET A 139 3.85 -3.60 -3.45
C MET A 139 4.03 -5.08 -3.83
N LEU A 140 5.28 -5.53 -3.78
CA LEU A 140 5.68 -6.91 -3.95
C LEU A 140 5.10 -7.86 -2.90
N LEU A 141 4.99 -7.43 -1.64
CA LEU A 141 4.34 -8.20 -0.58
C LEU A 141 2.84 -8.34 -0.87
N CYS A 142 2.17 -7.31 -1.39
CA CYS A 142 0.77 -7.43 -1.79
C CYS A 142 0.59 -8.51 -2.87
N PHE A 143 1.51 -8.60 -3.86
CA PHE A 143 1.47 -9.67 -4.86
C PHE A 143 1.62 -11.07 -4.26
N THR A 144 2.35 -11.21 -3.15
CA THR A 144 2.47 -12.50 -2.44
C THR A 144 1.19 -12.94 -1.73
N GLN A 145 0.23 -12.05 -1.51
CA GLN A 145 -1.01 -12.36 -0.78
C GLN A 145 -2.17 -12.76 -1.70
N VAL A 146 -2.12 -12.43 -2.99
CA VAL A 146 -3.26 -12.63 -3.92
C VAL A 146 -3.53 -14.10 -4.23
N CYS A 147 -2.53 -14.85 -4.70
CA CYS A 147 -2.69 -16.28 -5.02
C CYS A 147 -1.33 -16.99 -5.04
N ARG A 148 -1.34 -18.34 -5.06
CA ARG A 148 -0.12 -19.16 -5.08
C ARG A 148 0.79 -18.87 -6.29
N THR A 149 0.21 -18.66 -7.47
CA THR A 149 0.97 -18.35 -8.70
C THR A 149 1.68 -17.00 -8.58
N ARG A 150 0.96 -15.93 -8.17
CA ARG A 150 1.56 -14.61 -7.97
C ARG A 150 2.61 -14.60 -6.87
N ARG A 151 2.37 -15.33 -5.77
CA ARG A 151 3.36 -15.54 -4.72
C ARG A 151 4.62 -16.21 -5.26
N SER A 152 4.47 -17.28 -6.04
CA SER A 152 5.60 -17.99 -6.63
C SER A 152 6.36 -17.12 -7.63
N ALA A 153 5.67 -16.24 -8.38
CA ALA A 153 6.29 -15.34 -9.34
C ALA A 153 7.06 -14.22 -8.63
N SER A 154 6.44 -13.62 -7.60
CA SER A 154 7.07 -12.58 -6.79
C SER A 154 8.30 -13.12 -6.05
N LEU A 155 8.16 -14.23 -5.31
CA LEU A 155 9.29 -14.82 -4.54
C LEU A 155 10.34 -15.49 -5.45
N GLY A 156 9.95 -16.02 -6.60
CA GLY A 156 10.87 -16.70 -7.53
C GLY A 156 11.74 -15.74 -8.35
N CYS A 157 11.31 -14.48 -8.52
CA CYS A 157 12.04 -13.50 -9.30
C CYS A 157 12.88 -12.58 -8.40
N THR A 158 14.16 -12.93 -8.24
CA THR A 158 15.12 -12.21 -7.38
C THR A 158 15.28 -10.73 -7.76
N ASN A 159 15.13 -10.40 -9.04
CA ASN A 159 15.25 -9.02 -9.55
C ASN A 159 14.17 -8.08 -9.01
N LEU A 160 13.01 -8.60 -8.59
CA LEU A 160 11.98 -7.78 -7.96
C LEU A 160 12.44 -7.27 -6.58
N TRP A 161 13.30 -8.03 -5.91
CA TRP A 161 13.79 -7.72 -4.56
C TRP A 161 15.08 -6.89 -4.57
N THR A 162 15.54 -6.41 -5.74
CA THR A 162 16.75 -5.58 -5.80
C THR A 162 16.51 -4.11 -5.47
N CYS A 163 15.27 -3.64 -5.47
CA CYS A 163 14.93 -2.25 -5.18
C CYS A 163 13.92 -2.15 -4.04
N LEU A 164 14.37 -1.71 -2.87
CA LEU A 164 13.51 -1.48 -1.70
C LEU A 164 13.26 0.02 -1.53
N SER A 165 12.02 0.46 -1.76
CA SER A 165 11.57 1.79 -1.43
C SER A 165 10.59 1.77 -0.26
N ILE A 166 10.92 2.47 0.82
CA ILE A 166 10.06 2.61 1.99
C ILE A 166 9.58 4.05 2.04
N ASN A 167 8.28 4.26 1.84
CA ASN A 167 7.64 5.55 2.05
C ASN A 167 6.86 5.53 3.35
N THR A 168 7.28 6.30 4.34
CA THR A 168 6.68 6.22 5.67
C THR A 168 5.28 6.84 5.78
N GLN A 169 4.77 7.52 4.74
CA GLN A 169 3.54 8.32 4.78
C GLN A 169 2.26 7.60 5.25
N ILE A 170 2.24 6.27 5.25
CA ILE A 170 0.99 5.50 5.23
C ILE A 170 0.68 4.70 6.48
N ALA A 171 1.64 4.48 7.37
CA ALA A 171 1.42 3.63 8.53
C ALA A 171 1.98 4.23 9.81
N ASP A 172 1.19 4.19 10.88
CA ASP A 172 1.60 4.61 12.21
C ASP A 172 2.51 3.59 12.90
N ASP A 173 2.83 2.44 12.28
CA ASP A 173 3.61 1.36 12.89
C ASP A 173 4.72 0.78 11.99
N TRP A 174 5.51 1.67 11.38
CA TRP A 174 6.69 1.25 10.60
C TRP A 174 7.74 0.54 11.44
N GLY A 175 7.77 0.74 12.77
CA GLY A 175 8.73 0.07 13.65
C GLY A 175 8.66 -1.44 13.51
N LEU A 176 7.47 -2.03 13.56
CA LEU A 176 7.29 -3.48 13.41
C LEU A 176 7.55 -3.98 11.98
N VAL A 177 7.16 -3.20 10.97
CA VAL A 177 7.40 -3.55 9.56
C VAL A 177 8.90 -3.60 9.27
N LEU A 178 9.64 -2.57 9.70
CA LEU A 178 11.09 -2.47 9.52
C LEU A 178 11.86 -3.56 10.27
N GLN A 179 11.32 -4.09 11.37
CA GLN A 179 11.95 -5.22 12.07
C GLN A 179 11.84 -6.53 11.28
N ARG A 180 10.74 -6.76 10.55
CA ARG A 180 10.47 -8.03 9.86
C ARG A 180 10.90 -8.03 8.39
N LEU A 181 10.84 -6.86 7.74
CA LEU A 181 11.11 -6.70 6.32
C LEU A 181 12.52 -7.15 5.90
N PRO A 182 13.62 -6.86 6.64
CA PRO A 182 14.97 -7.29 6.29
C PRO A 182 15.07 -8.76 5.94
N GLY A 183 14.58 -9.64 6.83
CA GLY A 183 14.78 -11.08 6.70
C GLY A 183 14.12 -11.62 5.43
N VAL A 184 12.90 -11.16 5.14
CA VAL A 184 12.20 -11.55 3.92
C VAL A 184 12.88 -10.95 2.69
N TRP A 185 13.24 -9.67 2.75
CA TRP A 185 13.76 -8.95 1.60
C TRP A 185 15.14 -9.48 1.17
N PHE A 186 16.08 -9.58 2.10
CA PHE A 186 17.43 -10.06 1.84
C PHE A 186 17.46 -11.54 1.45
N ALA A 187 16.60 -12.38 2.04
CA ALA A 187 16.50 -13.79 1.65
C ALA A 187 16.08 -13.98 0.18
N ASN A 188 15.22 -13.09 -0.34
CA ASN A 188 14.74 -13.17 -1.73
C ASN A 188 15.65 -12.44 -2.73
N ALA A 189 16.35 -11.39 -2.30
CA ALA A 189 17.32 -10.70 -3.15
C ALA A 189 18.58 -11.53 -3.45
N LYS A 190 18.92 -12.49 -2.56
CA LYS A 190 20.15 -13.29 -2.64
C LYS A 190 21.38 -12.39 -2.72
N ASP A 191 22.28 -12.67 -3.66
CA ASP A 191 23.55 -11.96 -3.88
C ASP A 191 23.44 -10.85 -4.94
N LEU A 192 22.25 -10.30 -5.18
CA LEU A 192 22.10 -9.22 -6.16
C LEU A 192 22.33 -7.84 -5.52
N PRO A 193 22.89 -6.87 -6.27
CA PRO A 193 23.08 -5.51 -5.78
C PRO A 193 21.73 -4.87 -5.44
N LEU A 194 21.66 -4.24 -4.28
CA LEU A 194 20.46 -3.63 -3.74
C LEU A 194 20.49 -2.11 -3.87
N SER A 195 19.37 -1.57 -4.33
CA SER A 195 19.02 -0.16 -4.24
C SER A 195 18.03 0.00 -3.10
N PHE A 196 18.37 0.84 -2.13
CA PHE A 196 17.52 1.13 -0.98
C PHE A 196 17.18 2.61 -0.96
N SER A 197 15.90 2.94 -0.95
CA SER A 197 15.40 4.30 -0.80
C SER A 197 14.45 4.42 0.38
N PHE A 198 14.75 5.35 1.28
CA PHE A 198 13.87 5.70 2.38
C PHE A 198 13.34 7.12 2.16
N LEU A 199 12.03 7.21 1.95
CA LEU A 199 11.30 8.43 1.66
C LEU A 199 10.42 8.76 2.86
N HIS A 200 10.73 9.82 3.59
CA HIS A 200 9.90 10.26 4.72
C HIS A 200 9.25 11.60 4.38
N ARG A 201 7.97 11.57 3.97
CA ARG A 201 7.28 12.75 3.39
C ARG A 201 6.26 13.44 4.34
N PHE A 202 6.24 13.14 5.64
CA PHE A 202 5.31 13.79 6.57
C PHE A 202 5.65 15.27 6.80
N VAL A 203 4.62 16.11 6.85
CA VAL A 203 4.73 17.59 7.00
C VAL A 203 4.82 18.01 8.47
N ARG A 204 4.50 17.12 9.42
CA ARG A 204 4.19 17.53 10.80
C ARG A 204 4.67 16.62 11.92
N LEU A 205 5.36 15.52 11.63
CA LEU A 205 5.78 14.58 12.66
C LEU A 205 7.29 14.43 12.61
N GLU A 206 7.94 14.74 13.72
CA GLU A 206 9.28 14.29 14.03
C GLU A 206 9.35 12.77 13.76
N ILE A 207 10.42 12.30 13.11
CA ILE A 207 10.64 10.85 12.97
C ILE A 207 10.63 10.28 14.38
N ARG A 208 9.65 9.41 14.67
CA ARG A 208 9.50 8.87 16.03
C ARG A 208 10.76 8.07 16.38
N PRO A 209 11.26 8.12 17.63
CA PRO A 209 12.41 7.31 18.04
C PRO A 209 12.25 5.83 17.70
N ALA A 210 11.02 5.29 17.75
CA ALA A 210 10.71 3.91 17.35
C ALA A 210 10.95 3.62 15.85
N GLU A 211 10.72 4.59 14.96
CA GLU A 211 10.97 4.46 13.51
C GLU A 211 12.48 4.50 13.23
N LEU A 212 13.21 5.39 13.90
CA LEU A 212 14.68 5.42 13.85
C LEU A 212 15.28 4.14 14.44
N GLN A 213 14.73 3.64 15.55
CA GLN A 213 15.12 2.36 16.12
C GLN A 213 14.79 1.21 15.16
N GLY A 214 13.65 1.27 14.46
CA GLY A 214 13.28 0.33 13.40
C GLY A 214 14.30 0.30 12.27
N LEU A 215 14.72 1.48 11.77
CA LEU A 215 15.80 1.59 10.78
C LEU A 215 17.13 1.09 11.33
N THR A 216 17.47 1.49 12.55
CA THR A 216 18.71 1.04 13.21
C THR A 216 18.72 -0.48 13.33
N THR A 217 17.62 -1.08 13.74
CA THR A 217 17.43 -2.55 13.82
C THR A 217 17.49 -3.18 12.43
N PHE A 218 16.87 -2.57 11.43
CA PHE A 218 16.88 -3.01 10.03
C PHE A 218 18.31 -3.23 9.51
N PHE A 219 19.25 -2.37 9.93
CA PHE A 219 20.64 -2.44 9.49
C PHE A 219 21.61 -3.06 10.53
N GLN A 220 21.22 -3.20 11.81
CA GLN A 220 22.06 -3.78 12.87
C GLN A 220 21.93 -5.31 13.01
N LEU A 221 21.15 -5.95 12.16
CA LEU A 221 20.98 -7.41 12.21
C LEU A 221 22.35 -8.14 12.15
N PRO A 222 22.66 -9.00 13.13
CA PRO A 222 24.01 -9.53 13.35
C PRO A 222 24.53 -10.44 12.21
N ASP A 223 23.61 -11.03 11.43
CA ASP A 223 23.92 -11.84 10.26
C ASP A 223 23.78 -11.07 8.95
N ASN A 224 23.36 -9.79 9.00
CA ASN A 224 23.22 -8.97 7.81
C ASN A 224 24.59 -8.46 7.38
N ASN A 225 25.30 -9.36 6.71
CA ASN A 225 25.94 -8.99 5.47
C ASN A 225 24.90 -8.21 4.64
N LEU A 226 24.98 -6.89 4.69
CA LEU A 226 24.42 -5.96 3.71
C LEU A 226 25.41 -5.70 2.56
N PRO A 227 26.32 -6.62 2.13
CA PRO A 227 27.44 -6.23 1.31
C PRO A 227 26.97 -5.70 -0.03
N MET A 228 25.76 -6.10 -0.45
CA MET A 228 25.22 -5.82 -1.76
C MET A 228 24.53 -4.47 -1.88
N ILE A 229 24.37 -3.66 -0.81
CA ILE A 229 23.81 -2.32 -0.98
C ILE A 229 24.73 -1.50 -1.89
N ARG A 230 24.23 -1.20 -3.09
CA ARG A 230 24.90 -0.43 -4.13
C ARG A 230 24.42 1.00 -4.15
N GLU A 231 23.14 1.21 -3.89
CA GLU A 231 22.52 2.52 -3.92
C GLU A 231 21.75 2.75 -2.63
N PHE A 232 22.00 3.91 -2.01
CA PHE A 232 21.31 4.32 -0.81
C PHE A 232 20.80 5.74 -0.99
N VAL A 233 19.48 5.90 -0.82
CA VAL A 233 18.78 7.18 -0.92
C VAL A 233 18.03 7.42 0.38
N PHE A 234 18.32 8.54 1.04
CA PHE A 234 17.64 8.93 2.27
C PHE A 234 17.06 10.33 2.10
N LEU A 235 15.73 10.41 1.92
CA LEU A 235 15.01 11.66 1.69
C LEU A 235 14.04 11.96 2.84
N PRO A 236 14.53 12.40 4.00
CA PRO A 236 13.69 12.99 5.03
C PRO A 236 13.17 14.35 4.57
N ARG A 237 11.90 14.64 4.83
CA ARG A 237 11.33 15.97 4.65
C ARG A 237 11.80 16.89 5.78
N PRO A 238 12.05 18.19 5.51
CA PRO A 238 12.46 19.11 6.56
C PRO A 238 11.21 19.51 7.36
N SER A 239 11.01 18.92 8.54
CA SER A 239 9.97 19.34 9.48
C SER A 239 10.62 19.90 10.74
N GLY A 240 10.70 21.22 10.85
CA GLY A 240 11.20 21.90 12.06
C GLY A 240 12.64 21.53 12.43
N GLU A 241 13.10 21.98 13.59
CA GLU A 241 14.38 21.57 14.18
C GLU A 241 14.33 20.07 14.46
N ILE A 242 14.68 19.25 13.46
CA ILE A 242 14.83 17.81 13.66
C ILE A 242 15.90 17.65 14.73
N PRO A 243 15.59 17.11 15.91
CA PRO A 243 16.61 16.86 16.90
C PRO A 243 17.68 15.98 16.24
N ILE A 244 18.94 16.35 16.45
CA ILE A 244 20.17 15.83 15.81
C ILE A 244 20.44 14.38 16.28
N PHE A 245 19.40 13.58 16.48
CA PHE A 245 19.51 12.25 17.04
C PHE A 245 20.35 11.37 16.12
N GLY A 246 21.57 11.12 16.59
CA GLY A 246 22.19 9.82 16.56
C GLY A 246 22.50 9.25 15.19
N ILE A 247 22.79 10.07 14.17
CA ILE A 247 23.41 9.53 12.95
C ILE A 247 24.79 8.92 13.26
N GLU A 248 25.41 9.33 14.37
CA GLU A 248 26.60 8.67 14.92
C GLU A 248 26.38 7.16 15.18
N SER A 249 25.12 6.73 15.34
CA SER A 249 24.72 5.33 15.48
C SER A 249 24.56 4.61 14.13
N LEU A 250 24.57 5.33 13.01
CA LEU A 250 24.49 4.74 11.67
C LEU A 250 25.86 4.21 11.24
N GLN A 251 26.38 3.23 11.99
CA GLN A 251 27.44 2.34 11.51
C GLN A 251 27.00 1.44 10.35
N LEU A 252 25.80 1.67 9.80
CA LEU A 252 25.14 0.89 8.76
C LEU A 252 26.02 0.62 7.55
N PHE A 253 26.86 1.59 7.16
CA PHE A 253 27.65 1.48 5.94
C PHE A 253 29.05 0.91 6.15
N ARG A 254 29.41 0.56 7.40
CA ARG A 254 30.69 -0.11 7.66
C ARG A 254 30.76 -1.46 6.95
N THR A 255 29.62 -2.10 6.72
CA THR A 255 29.48 -3.41 6.09
C THR A 255 28.99 -3.36 4.65
N THR A 256 28.99 -2.19 3.99
CA THR A 256 28.51 -2.02 2.60
C THR A 256 29.64 -1.73 1.59
N PRO A 257 30.56 -2.68 1.32
CA PRO A 257 31.70 -2.50 0.40
C PRO A 257 31.31 -2.34 -1.08
N HIS A 258 30.02 -2.34 -1.43
CA HIS A 258 29.55 -2.12 -2.80
C HIS A 258 28.76 -0.83 -2.98
N LEU A 259 28.63 0.00 -1.96
CA LEU A 259 27.95 1.29 -2.05
C LEU A 259 28.65 2.20 -3.08
N ARG A 260 27.93 2.53 -4.17
CA ARG A 260 28.39 3.41 -5.26
C ARG A 260 27.58 4.70 -5.35
N TYR A 261 26.29 4.64 -5.03
CA TYR A 261 25.39 5.78 -5.05
C TYR A 261 24.96 6.10 -3.62
N PHE A 262 25.23 7.32 -3.19
CA PHE A 262 24.80 7.81 -1.88
C PHE A 262 24.09 9.15 -2.06
N SER A 263 22.81 9.19 -1.75
CA SER A 263 22.00 10.39 -1.80
C SER A 263 21.36 10.62 -0.45
N PHE A 264 21.52 11.83 0.07
CA PHE A 264 20.82 12.23 1.27
C PHE A 264 20.32 13.67 1.16
N LEU A 265 19.13 13.87 1.68
CA LEU A 265 18.45 15.15 1.77
C LEU A 265 18.19 15.43 3.26
N HIS A 266 18.12 16.70 3.66
CA HIS A 266 17.70 17.18 5.00
C HIS A 266 18.31 16.56 6.28
N LEU A 267 19.26 15.62 6.23
CA LEU A 267 20.19 15.31 7.35
C LEU A 267 20.88 16.59 7.84
N ALA A 268 20.77 16.91 9.12
CA ALA A 268 21.47 18.03 9.76
C ALA A 268 23.00 17.80 9.87
N ILE A 269 23.66 17.46 8.76
CA ILE A 269 25.12 17.28 8.67
C ILE A 269 25.85 18.58 9.02
N ASN A 270 25.17 19.72 8.92
CA ASN A 270 25.71 21.01 9.38
C ASN A 270 26.24 20.97 10.82
N LEU A 271 25.74 20.05 11.65
CA LEU A 271 26.12 19.92 13.06
C LEU A 271 27.06 18.72 13.30
N CYS A 272 27.26 17.83 12.33
CA CYS A 272 28.03 16.60 12.51
C CYS A 272 29.32 16.61 11.66
N ASN A 273 30.43 16.27 12.29
CA ASN A 273 31.71 16.03 11.62
C ASN A 273 31.54 14.87 10.61
N PRO A 274 31.89 15.00 9.31
CA PRO A 274 31.88 13.90 8.34
C PRO A 274 32.63 12.65 8.81
N ALA A 275 33.59 12.81 9.73
CA ALA A 275 34.28 11.70 10.36
C ALA A 275 33.38 10.80 11.23
N SER A 276 32.24 11.28 11.73
CA SER A 276 31.29 10.45 12.47
C SER A 276 30.45 9.54 11.56
N PHE A 277 30.39 9.83 10.26
CA PHE A 277 29.69 9.00 9.30
C PHE A 277 30.60 7.86 8.83
N CYS A 278 30.23 6.63 9.16
CA CYS A 278 30.91 5.42 8.73
C CYS A 278 30.54 5.03 7.29
N VAL A 279 30.59 5.96 6.34
CA VAL A 279 30.32 5.72 4.92
C VAL A 279 31.62 5.28 4.21
N PRO A 280 31.57 4.30 3.29
CA PRO A 280 32.73 3.92 2.48
C PRO A 280 32.94 4.96 1.37
N TRP A 281 33.40 6.15 1.76
CA TRP A 281 33.54 7.32 0.88
C TRP A 281 34.41 7.05 -0.36
N ASN A 282 35.45 6.23 -0.21
CA ASN A 282 36.46 5.99 -1.24
C ASN A 282 35.95 5.26 -2.50
N GLN A 283 34.80 4.61 -2.41
CA GLN A 283 34.19 3.81 -3.47
C GLN A 283 32.95 4.45 -4.10
N LEU A 284 32.50 5.59 -3.58
CA LEU A 284 31.36 6.32 -4.11
C LEU A 284 31.68 6.90 -5.50
N ILE A 285 30.74 6.70 -6.42
CA ILE A 285 30.74 7.21 -7.79
C ILE A 285 29.78 8.39 -7.90
N ILE A 286 28.63 8.29 -7.23
CA ILE A 286 27.58 9.31 -7.23
C ILE A 286 27.29 9.73 -5.80
N LEU A 287 27.40 11.03 -5.55
CA LEU A 287 27.10 11.64 -4.26
C LEU A 287 26.12 12.79 -4.46
N LYS A 288 24.96 12.71 -3.81
CA LYS A 288 23.96 13.78 -3.78
C LYS A 288 23.71 14.21 -2.36
N THR A 289 23.85 15.50 -2.12
CA THR A 289 23.62 16.15 -0.84
C THR A 289 22.71 17.33 -1.11
N GLU A 290 21.41 17.12 -1.02
CA GLU A 290 20.45 18.22 -1.18
C GLU A 290 20.33 19.08 0.09
N ASN A 291 21.01 18.63 1.15
CA ASN A 291 21.30 19.43 2.31
C ASN A 291 22.22 20.58 2.05
N THR A 292 21.91 21.66 2.75
CA THR A 292 22.86 22.71 3.02
C THR A 292 24.04 22.12 3.78
N LEU A 293 25.22 22.10 3.16
CA LEU A 293 26.48 21.68 3.79
C LEU A 293 27.31 22.90 4.17
N ASN A 294 28.00 22.80 5.29
CA ASN A 294 29.11 23.70 5.59
C ASN A 294 30.22 23.52 4.54
N PRO A 295 30.75 24.60 3.94
CA PRO A 295 31.84 24.53 2.97
C PRO A 295 33.06 23.70 3.43
N TYR A 296 33.37 23.68 4.73
CA TYR A 296 34.47 22.88 5.29
C TYR A 296 34.21 21.39 5.20
N TYR A 297 33.01 20.96 5.57
CA TYR A 297 32.61 19.56 5.50
C TYR A 297 32.46 19.09 4.06
N TRP A 298 31.99 19.97 3.18
CA TRP A 298 31.94 19.68 1.75
C TRP A 298 33.33 19.33 1.19
N GLN A 299 34.36 20.11 1.51
CA GLN A 299 35.73 19.81 1.08
C GLN A 299 36.25 18.49 1.68
N ASP A 300 35.98 18.23 2.97
CA ASP A 300 36.39 16.98 3.63
C ASP A 300 35.72 15.76 3.00
N ILE A 301 34.41 15.84 2.74
CA ILE A 301 33.64 14.78 2.06
C ILE A 301 34.23 14.52 0.67
N LEU A 302 34.44 15.58 -0.10
CA LEU A 302 35.05 15.46 -1.42
C LEU A 302 36.44 14.81 -1.35
N HIS A 303 37.28 15.20 -0.40
CA HIS A 303 38.60 14.59 -0.22
C HIS A 303 38.53 13.07 0.00
N ARG A 304 37.48 12.60 0.69
CA ARG A 304 37.26 11.17 0.95
C ARG A 304 36.68 10.42 -0.25
N CYS A 305 36.23 11.11 -1.30
CA CYS A 305 35.60 10.54 -2.50
C CYS A 305 36.49 10.70 -3.77
N PRO A 306 37.68 10.08 -3.85
CA PRO A 306 38.58 10.23 -4.99
C PRO A 306 38.04 9.65 -6.31
N ARG A 307 37.03 8.77 -6.25
CA ARG A 307 36.40 8.12 -7.41
C ARG A 307 35.08 8.79 -7.85
N LEU A 308 34.75 9.95 -7.28
CA LEU A 308 33.50 10.62 -7.55
C LEU A 308 33.42 11.04 -9.03
N GLU A 309 32.36 10.61 -9.73
CA GLU A 309 32.06 10.97 -11.12
C GLU A 309 30.93 11.99 -11.22
N TYR A 310 29.96 11.93 -10.31
CA TYR A 310 28.85 12.88 -10.19
C TYR A 310 28.72 13.36 -8.76
N GLY A 311 28.71 14.68 -8.57
CA GLY A 311 28.46 15.32 -7.29
C GLY A 311 27.38 16.38 -7.39
N SER A 312 26.34 16.32 -6.56
CA SER A 312 25.33 17.37 -6.43
C SER A 312 25.26 17.82 -4.98
N PHE A 313 25.50 19.11 -4.72
CA PHE A 313 25.67 19.64 -3.38
C PHE A 313 24.88 20.94 -3.18
N SER A 314 24.19 21.07 -2.05
CA SER A 314 23.66 22.34 -1.58
C SER A 314 24.60 22.91 -0.51
N ILE A 315 25.00 24.17 -0.62
CA ILE A 315 25.99 24.81 0.26
C ILE A 315 25.37 26.05 0.88
N ILE A 316 25.43 26.14 2.22
CA ILE A 316 25.02 27.32 2.98
C ILE A 316 26.20 28.17 3.40
N ARG A 317 25.90 29.46 3.61
CA ARG A 317 26.81 30.39 4.24
C ARG A 317 26.65 30.31 5.75
N PHE A 318 27.38 29.41 6.40
CA PHE A 318 27.61 29.49 7.84
C PHE A 318 28.96 30.16 8.08
N MET A 319 28.92 31.46 8.38
CA MET A 319 30.11 32.24 8.72
C MET A 319 30.01 32.67 10.18
N LEU A 320 30.66 31.93 11.08
CA LEU A 320 31.11 32.48 12.35
C LEU A 320 32.63 32.35 12.55
N GLN A 321 33.32 31.50 11.78
CA GLN A 321 34.77 31.39 11.86
C GLN A 321 35.44 31.27 10.49
N PRO A 322 36.59 31.97 10.29
CA PRO A 322 37.37 31.89 9.07
C PRO A 322 37.90 30.46 8.86
N PRO A 323 38.14 30.05 7.60
CA PRO A 323 38.64 28.72 7.30
C PRO A 323 39.92 28.42 8.06
N PRO A 324 40.07 27.24 8.69
CA PRO A 324 41.42 26.75 8.94
C PRO A 324 42.14 26.72 7.59
N GLN A 325 43.27 27.42 7.48
CA GLN A 325 44.04 27.65 6.24
C GLN A 325 44.65 26.35 5.68
N ARG A 326 43.83 25.37 5.30
CA ARG A 326 44.31 24.21 4.55
C ARG A 326 44.52 24.66 3.10
N GLN A 327 45.77 24.99 2.78
CA GLN A 327 46.23 25.39 1.44
C GLN A 327 46.45 24.18 0.51
N GLN A 328 45.96 22.99 0.85
CA GLN A 328 46.22 21.81 0.04
C GLN A 328 45.37 21.87 -1.24
N LEU A 329 46.06 21.79 -2.37
CA LEU A 329 45.44 21.69 -3.69
C LEU A 329 44.89 20.28 -3.90
N PHE A 330 43.59 20.16 -4.19
CA PHE A 330 42.93 18.89 -4.47
C PHE A 330 42.64 18.74 -5.96
N THR A 331 42.72 17.50 -6.47
CA THR A 331 42.42 17.21 -7.89
C THR A 331 41.46 16.05 -8.00
N PHE A 332 40.28 16.29 -8.56
CA PHE A 332 39.23 15.31 -8.81
C PHE A 332 39.36 14.76 -10.23
N LYS A 333 40.10 13.66 -10.36
CA LYS A 333 40.46 13.09 -11.67
C LYS A 333 39.27 12.54 -12.46
N TYR A 334 38.19 12.12 -11.79
CA TYR A 334 37.07 11.42 -12.42
C TYR A 334 35.76 12.22 -12.38
N LEU A 335 35.72 13.38 -11.73
CA LEU A 335 34.49 14.14 -11.57
C LEU A 335 34.07 14.76 -12.91
N ASN A 336 33.03 14.18 -13.51
CA ASN A 336 32.51 14.55 -14.82
C ASN A 336 31.39 15.59 -14.71
N THR A 337 30.56 15.49 -13.67
CA THR A 337 29.43 16.40 -13.42
C THR A 337 29.46 16.91 -11.99
N LEU A 338 29.40 18.24 -11.84
CA LEU A 338 29.34 18.91 -10.54
C LEU A 338 28.18 19.90 -10.53
N GLU A 339 27.24 19.69 -9.62
CA GLU A 339 26.14 20.59 -9.33
C GLU A 339 26.35 21.20 -7.94
N ILE A 340 26.33 22.52 -7.86
CA ILE A 340 26.43 23.27 -6.60
C ILE A 340 25.27 24.26 -6.53
N ILE A 341 24.49 24.16 -5.48
CA ILE A 341 23.35 25.02 -5.18
C ILE A 341 23.72 25.86 -3.96
N PHE A 342 24.00 27.14 -4.14
CA PHE A 342 24.23 28.06 -3.03
C PHE A 342 22.90 28.59 -2.50
N SER A 343 22.61 28.33 -1.23
CA SER A 343 21.36 28.79 -0.60
C SER A 343 21.31 30.31 -0.44
N HIS A 344 22.47 30.98 -0.30
CA HIS A 344 22.56 32.43 -0.12
C HIS A 344 23.26 33.14 -1.28
N THR A 345 22.76 34.32 -1.65
CA THR A 345 23.32 35.23 -2.67
C THR A 345 24.69 35.81 -2.31
N GLU A 346 25.15 35.63 -1.08
CA GLU A 346 26.45 36.15 -0.63
C GLU A 346 27.49 35.04 -0.42
N SER A 347 27.17 33.81 -0.80
CA SER A 347 28.12 32.69 -0.71
C SER A 347 29.34 32.98 -1.60
N ASP A 348 30.52 32.92 -1.01
CA ASP A 348 31.80 33.09 -1.68
C ASP A 348 32.14 31.80 -2.45
N ILE A 349 32.54 31.95 -3.70
CA ILE A 349 32.99 30.84 -4.55
C ILE A 349 34.47 30.50 -4.25
N GLY A 350 35.15 31.35 -3.47
CA GLY A 350 36.54 31.23 -3.06
C GLY A 350 36.94 29.86 -2.49
N TYR A 351 36.00 29.11 -1.89
CA TYR A 351 36.24 27.75 -1.39
C TYR A 351 36.64 26.75 -2.49
N LEU A 352 36.40 27.08 -3.76
CA LEU A 352 36.72 26.24 -4.91
C LEU A 352 38.11 26.53 -5.48
N ARG A 353 38.79 27.60 -5.03
CA ARG A 353 40.11 28.01 -5.57
C ARG A 353 41.20 26.95 -5.44
N ASN A 354 41.10 26.10 -4.42
CA ASN A 354 42.08 25.04 -4.15
C ASN A 354 41.66 23.68 -4.73
N VAL A 355 40.69 23.63 -5.63
CA VAL A 355 40.18 22.38 -6.20
C VAL A 355 40.32 22.37 -7.72
N ARG A 356 40.87 21.31 -8.28
CA ARG A 356 41.02 21.09 -9.72
C ARG A 356 40.12 19.96 -10.19
N PHE A 357 39.47 20.16 -11.34
CA PHE A 357 38.56 19.19 -11.92
C PHE A 357 38.93 18.90 -13.39
N PRO A 358 40.02 18.15 -13.64
CA PRO A 358 40.53 17.92 -15.00
C PRO A 358 39.57 17.18 -15.94
N ALA A 359 38.65 16.38 -15.40
CA ALA A 359 37.68 15.61 -16.19
C ALA A 359 36.29 16.26 -16.26
N LEU A 360 36.11 17.46 -15.70
CA LEU A 360 34.80 18.08 -15.58
C LEU A 360 34.25 18.47 -16.94
N GLN A 361 33.07 17.94 -17.28
CA GLN A 361 32.38 18.20 -18.53
C GLN A 361 31.14 19.06 -18.30
N ASN A 362 30.42 18.81 -17.20
CA ASN A 362 29.18 19.51 -16.88
C ASN A 362 29.30 20.21 -15.54
N THR A 363 28.95 21.49 -15.51
CA THR A 363 28.87 22.28 -14.28
C THR A 363 27.55 23.00 -14.20
N LEU A 364 26.88 22.84 -13.07
CA LEU A 364 25.66 23.57 -12.76
C LEU A 364 25.88 24.30 -11.44
N ILE A 365 26.14 25.60 -11.52
CA ILE A 365 26.25 26.45 -10.33
C ILE A 365 25.00 27.32 -10.29
N THR A 366 24.16 27.07 -9.31
CA THR A 366 22.98 27.90 -9.04
C THR A 366 23.21 28.68 -7.76
N LYS A 367 22.81 29.94 -7.78
CA LYS A 367 22.90 30.83 -6.63
C LYS A 367 21.54 31.46 -6.42
N SER A 368 20.88 31.06 -5.33
CA SER A 368 19.49 31.46 -5.03
C SER A 368 18.54 31.22 -6.21
N GLY A 369 18.65 30.05 -6.85
CA GLY A 369 17.83 29.64 -7.99
C GLY A 369 18.20 30.29 -9.33
N LYS A 370 19.18 31.19 -9.37
CA LYS A 370 19.69 31.79 -10.62
C LYS A 370 20.92 31.04 -11.10
N LEU A 371 20.96 30.69 -12.39
CA LEU A 371 22.14 30.12 -13.03
C LEU A 371 23.26 31.16 -13.05
N VAL A 372 24.43 30.80 -12.53
CA VAL A 372 25.63 31.62 -12.62
C VAL A 372 26.38 31.23 -13.89
N PRO A 373 26.65 32.16 -14.83
CA PRO A 373 27.41 31.85 -16.03
C PRO A 373 28.79 31.29 -15.70
N VAL A 374 29.13 30.12 -16.25
CA VAL A 374 30.39 29.41 -15.98
C VAL A 374 31.62 30.26 -16.35
N ASP A 375 31.49 31.21 -17.28
CA ASP A 375 32.59 32.12 -17.66
C ASP A 375 33.04 33.05 -16.53
N SER A 376 32.14 33.39 -15.60
CA SER A 376 32.49 34.14 -14.38
C SER A 376 33.30 33.29 -13.39
N PHE A 377 33.12 31.97 -13.45
CA PHE A 377 33.78 30.97 -12.62
C PHE A 377 35.16 30.58 -13.19
N ILE A 378 35.30 30.49 -14.50
CA ILE A 378 36.56 30.11 -15.18
C ILE A 378 37.67 31.15 -14.94
N LYS A 379 37.34 32.44 -14.82
CA LYS A 379 38.34 33.51 -14.54
C LYS A 379 39.08 33.33 -13.20
N THR A 380 38.52 32.54 -12.29
CA THR A 380 39.15 32.20 -11.00
C THR A 380 40.08 30.99 -11.06
N PHE A 381 40.15 30.25 -12.16
CA PHE A 381 41.02 29.07 -12.32
C PHE A 381 42.19 29.35 -13.27
N PRO A 382 43.40 28.83 -12.98
CA PRO A 382 44.54 28.95 -13.88
C PRO A 382 44.23 28.28 -15.22
N ALA A 383 44.57 28.96 -16.32
CA ALA A 383 44.26 28.56 -17.69
C ALA A 383 44.76 27.13 -18.01
N GLY A 384 43.87 26.24 -18.44
CA GLY A 384 44.25 24.86 -18.82
C GLY A 384 43.11 23.85 -19.03
N SER A 385 41.89 24.12 -18.56
CA SER A 385 40.75 23.20 -18.74
C SER A 385 39.87 23.65 -19.91
N SER A 386 39.88 22.89 -21.00
CA SER A 386 38.91 23.03 -22.10
C SER A 386 37.69 22.13 -21.82
N ARG A 387 36.46 22.64 -21.97
CA ARG A 387 35.29 21.93 -22.57
C ARG A 387 33.93 22.65 -22.44
N HIS A 388 33.00 22.13 -23.26
CA HIS A 388 31.68 22.62 -23.66
C HIS A 388 30.64 22.77 -22.54
N LEU A 389 29.89 23.88 -22.60
CA LEU A 389 28.68 24.12 -21.82
C LEU A 389 27.47 23.40 -22.44
N ARG A 390 26.70 22.69 -21.62
CA ARG A 390 25.27 22.47 -21.85
C ARG A 390 24.48 23.22 -20.79
N LEU A 391 23.75 24.25 -21.20
CA LEU A 391 22.69 24.85 -20.40
C LEU A 391 21.53 23.86 -20.38
N GLY A 392 21.42 23.10 -19.28
CA GLY A 392 20.24 22.29 -19.00
C GLY A 392 19.05 23.21 -18.77
N GLY A 393 18.16 23.31 -19.76
CA GLY A 393 16.86 23.94 -19.58
C GLY A 393 16.04 23.15 -18.56
N LEU A 394 15.69 23.78 -17.45
CA LEU A 394 14.60 23.30 -16.60
C LEU A 394 13.31 23.39 -17.42
N ARG A 395 12.75 22.23 -17.76
CA ARG A 395 11.36 22.09 -18.18
C ARG A 395 10.51 22.26 -16.92
N MET A 396 10.07 23.49 -16.63
CA MET A 396 8.88 23.69 -15.83
C MET A 396 7.67 23.35 -16.71
N GLU A 397 7.10 22.17 -16.51
CA GLU A 397 5.71 21.92 -16.88
C GLU A 397 4.97 21.51 -15.60
N ILE A 398 4.28 22.48 -14.99
CA ILE A 398 2.95 22.26 -14.43
C ILE A 398 2.11 23.52 -14.73
N PRO A 399 1.28 23.53 -15.79
CA PRO A 399 0.04 24.28 -15.80
C PRO A 399 -1.12 23.37 -15.30
N PRO A 400 -2.26 23.97 -14.94
CA PRO A 400 -3.04 23.60 -13.76
C PRO A 400 -4.04 22.46 -14.00
N SER A 401 -4.46 21.84 -12.89
CA SER A 401 -5.83 21.35 -12.69
C SER A 401 -6.29 21.72 -11.29
#